data_AF-A0A9E3TPD7-F1
#
_entry.id   AF-A0A9E3TPD7-F1
#
_cell.length_a   1.000
_cell.length_b   1.000
_cell.length_c   1.000
_cell.angle_alpha   90.00
_cell.angle_beta   90.00
_cell.angle_gamma   90.00
#
_symmetry.space_group_name_H-M   'P 1'
#
loop_
_entity.id
_entity.type
_entity.pdbx_description
1 polymer ?
#
loop_
_entity_poly.entity_id
_entity_poly.type
_entity_poly.pdbx_seq_one_letter_code
_entity_poly.pdbx_strand_id
1 'polypeptide(L)'
;MNSLDYPITRRSVIRSMVSGSIILPGILSELLAEDEARSSVSSSGPLAPKSPHFDAKAKRVIFLFATGGVSHIETFDPKPSTNGRDGSGKDKLMGSIFPYSANKRCGTEVTDLFPQLREAMDDICVIRSMKSAHFDHTEAAVGMHTGSPTFARPSMGSWVSYGLGTFNQNLPSFIVIAPHLPYGGTQVYASDFLPAYHQGTRVIPGEHPIENLQPRTRVREIQELELGLADAFNRGHLQTRRDDLQLAARIKSFETAFQMQTAGPEAFDVASEDDATLAEYALKRGENVGFGWQCLVARRLAERGVRFIELIDTGSRPNWDSHGEMKEHEPLAKAVDQPIAALIKDLKRRNMLDETLVVWATEFGRTPTKEGKNGRGHHGDCFSIWLAGGGIKGGIVHGETDEIGKSIVHDKVEVHDLHATILHLLGINHTKLTYRHAGRDFRLTDVHGSIIKDILV
;
A
#
# COMPACT_ATOMS: atom_id res chain seq x y z
N MET A 1 -70.18 5.16 15.91
CA MET A 1 -69.06 6.04 15.48
C MET A 1 -68.52 6.75 16.71
N ASN A 2 -67.52 6.18 17.39
CA ASN A 2 -66.79 6.88 18.44
C ASN A 2 -65.40 7.19 17.90
N SER A 3 -65.21 8.40 17.39
CA SER A 3 -63.90 8.92 17.03
C SER A 3 -63.15 9.26 18.32
N LEU A 4 -62.20 8.41 18.71
CA LEU A 4 -61.20 8.77 19.72
C LEU A 4 -60.18 9.69 19.05
N ASP A 5 -60.40 11.00 19.15
CA ASP A 5 -59.40 12.00 18.81
C ASP A 5 -58.30 11.99 19.89
N TYR A 6 -57.23 11.23 19.62
CA TYR A 6 -55.99 11.40 20.37
C TYR A 6 -55.27 12.63 19.82
N PRO A 7 -55.01 13.66 20.65
CA PRO A 7 -54.30 14.85 20.19
C PRO A 7 -52.88 14.45 19.77
N ILE A 8 -52.59 14.55 18.48
CA ILE A 8 -51.24 14.39 17.94
C ILE A 8 -50.43 15.60 18.43
N THR A 9 -49.65 15.38 19.48
CA THR A 9 -48.76 16.40 20.03
C THR A 9 -47.39 16.27 19.40
N ARG A 10 -46.61 17.36 19.36
CA ARG A 10 -45.22 17.33 18.88
C ARG A 10 -44.40 16.24 19.59
N ARG A 11 -44.67 16.02 20.87
CA ARG A 11 -44.07 14.95 21.69
C ARG A 11 -44.53 13.54 21.25
N SER A 12 -45.80 13.33 20.86
CA SER A 12 -46.25 12.03 20.36
C SER A 12 -45.72 11.72 18.97
N VAL A 13 -45.56 12.72 18.09
CA VAL A 13 -44.91 12.56 16.78
C VAL A 13 -43.44 12.19 16.94
N ILE A 14 -42.68 12.95 17.75
CA ILE A 14 -41.27 12.65 18.02
C ILE A 14 -41.14 11.26 18.65
N ARG A 15 -41.98 10.92 19.64
CA ARG A 15 -41.93 9.61 20.29
C ARG A 15 -42.32 8.48 19.33
N SER A 16 -43.25 8.71 18.39
CA SER A 16 -43.59 7.74 17.33
C SER A 16 -42.42 7.54 16.35
N MET A 17 -41.77 8.63 15.93
CA MET A 17 -40.56 8.57 15.09
C MET A 17 -39.37 7.90 15.80
N VAL A 18 -39.28 8.04 17.13
CA VAL A 18 -38.22 7.42 17.95
C VAL A 18 -38.51 5.96 18.28
N SER A 19 -39.76 5.62 18.57
CA SER A 19 -40.14 4.28 19.05
C SER A 19 -40.52 3.33 17.91
N GLY A 20 -40.89 3.85 16.74
CA GLY A 20 -41.35 3.07 15.58
C GLY A 20 -40.35 2.98 14.42
N SER A 21 -39.21 3.66 14.51
CA SER A 21 -38.20 3.66 13.45
C SER A 21 -37.01 2.80 13.83
N ILE A 22 -36.82 1.69 13.12
CA ILE A 22 -35.57 0.88 13.17
C ILE A 22 -34.37 1.74 12.72
N ILE A 23 -34.63 2.83 11.99
CA ILE A 23 -33.64 3.70 11.38
C ILE A 23 -33.16 4.78 12.35
N LEU A 24 -33.97 5.22 13.33
CA LEU A 24 -33.58 6.35 14.20
C LEU A 24 -32.40 6.02 15.12
N PRO A 25 -32.30 4.86 15.77
CA PRO A 25 -31.07 4.49 16.49
C PRO A 25 -29.85 4.50 15.58
N GLY A 26 -30.00 4.09 14.31
CA GLY A 26 -28.97 4.19 13.28
C GLY A 26 -28.56 5.63 12.97
N ILE A 27 -29.54 6.52 12.71
CA ILE A 27 -29.31 7.95 12.45
C ILE A 27 -28.68 8.63 13.66
N LEU A 28 -29.20 8.40 14.87
CA LEU A 28 -28.68 9.02 16.09
C LEU A 28 -27.26 8.53 16.36
N SER A 29 -26.99 7.24 16.13
CA SER A 29 -25.65 6.69 16.25
C SER A 29 -24.69 7.19 15.16
N GLU A 30 -25.17 7.46 13.94
CA GLU A 30 -24.37 8.12 12.90
C GLU A 30 -24.05 9.55 13.28
N LEU A 31 -25.03 10.34 13.71
CA LEU A 31 -24.83 11.74 14.14
C LEU A 31 -23.86 11.83 15.33
N LEU A 32 -23.93 10.91 16.29
CA LEU A 32 -23.01 10.87 17.44
C LEU A 32 -21.59 10.45 17.03
N ALA A 33 -21.44 9.50 16.11
CA ALA A 33 -20.13 9.11 15.60
C ALA A 33 -19.51 10.21 14.72
N GLU A 34 -20.34 10.96 14.01
CA GLU A 34 -19.92 12.15 13.29
C GLU A 34 -19.42 13.23 14.27
N ASP A 35 -20.11 13.43 15.40
CA ASP A 35 -19.65 14.32 16.47
C ASP A 35 -18.35 13.84 17.15
N GLU A 36 -18.12 12.54 17.32
CA GLU A 36 -16.83 12.01 17.77
C GLU A 36 -15.72 12.25 16.75
N ALA A 37 -15.98 12.00 15.46
CA ALA A 37 -15.05 12.32 14.38
C ALA A 37 -14.72 13.82 14.36
N ARG A 38 -15.72 14.70 14.60
CA ARG A 38 -15.53 16.16 14.75
C ARG A 38 -14.70 16.52 15.98
N SER A 39 -14.89 15.86 17.12
CA SER A 39 -14.12 16.10 18.35
C SER A 39 -12.65 15.68 18.24
N SER A 40 -12.35 14.72 17.34
CA SER A 40 -10.98 14.26 17.05
C SER A 40 -10.20 15.18 16.10
N VAL A 41 -10.85 16.20 15.50
CA VAL A 41 -10.17 17.21 14.69
C VAL A 41 -9.42 18.14 15.63
N SER A 42 -8.14 17.84 15.85
CA SER A 42 -7.21 18.74 16.52
C SER A 42 -7.25 20.15 15.89
N SER A 43 -6.92 21.18 16.66
CA SER A 43 -6.71 22.55 16.13
C SER A 43 -5.67 22.61 14.99
N SER A 44 -4.86 21.56 14.82
CA SER A 44 -3.89 21.35 13.74
C SER A 44 -4.43 20.66 12.47
N GLY A 45 -5.74 20.36 12.40
CA GLY A 45 -6.40 19.78 11.23
C GLY A 45 -6.53 18.24 11.25
N PRO A 46 -7.28 17.66 10.30
CA PRO A 46 -7.65 16.22 10.31
C PRO A 46 -6.49 15.26 9.99
N LEU A 47 -5.42 15.75 9.35
CA LEU A 47 -4.21 15.01 9.02
C LEU A 47 -3.06 15.27 10.01
N ALA A 48 -3.31 15.96 11.13
CA ALA A 48 -2.30 16.15 12.16
C ALA A 48 -1.75 14.79 12.65
N PRO A 49 -0.46 14.70 13.01
CA PRO A 49 0.10 13.47 13.57
C PRO A 49 -0.70 13.02 14.81
N LYS A 50 -1.17 11.78 14.79
CA LYS A 50 -1.82 11.10 15.91
C LYS A 50 -0.82 10.21 16.64
N SER A 51 -0.98 10.10 17.96
CA SER A 51 -0.20 9.17 18.77
C SER A 51 -0.57 7.72 18.40
N PRO A 52 0.41 6.83 18.26
CA PRO A 52 0.12 5.41 18.06
C PRO A 52 -0.53 4.81 19.31
N HIS A 53 -1.16 3.64 19.14
CA HIS A 53 -1.78 2.89 20.24
C HIS A 53 -0.74 2.31 21.23
N PHE A 54 0.50 2.13 20.78
CA PHE A 54 1.67 1.68 21.54
C PHE A 54 2.95 2.07 20.79
N ASP A 55 4.12 1.83 21.40
CA ASP A 55 5.40 2.23 20.80
C ASP A 55 5.61 1.58 19.42
N ALA A 56 5.74 2.43 18.40
CA ALA A 56 5.94 2.00 17.02
C ALA A 56 7.41 1.63 16.78
N LYS A 57 7.64 0.57 16.00
CA LYS A 57 8.97 0.19 15.50
C LYS A 57 9.29 0.93 14.20
N ALA A 58 8.30 1.07 13.33
CA ALA A 58 8.41 1.80 12.06
C ALA A 58 7.63 3.12 12.13
N LYS A 59 8.16 4.16 11.49
CA LYS A 59 7.48 5.45 11.31
C LYS A 59 6.72 5.52 9.98
N ARG A 60 7.13 4.71 9.00
CA ARG A 60 6.67 4.76 7.61
C ARG A 60 6.82 3.40 6.91
N VAL A 61 6.09 3.23 5.82
CA VAL A 61 6.12 2.04 4.95
C VAL A 61 6.48 2.45 3.53
N ILE A 62 7.40 1.70 2.91
CA ILE A 62 7.59 1.68 1.46
C ILE A 62 7.09 0.33 0.95
N PHE A 63 5.98 0.34 0.21
CA PHE A 63 5.33 -0.85 -0.32
C PHE A 63 5.63 -0.98 -1.81
N LEU A 64 6.40 -1.99 -2.18
CA LEU A 64 6.78 -2.32 -3.55
C LEU A 64 5.82 -3.39 -4.07
N PHE A 65 5.02 -3.06 -5.07
CA PHE A 65 4.05 -3.98 -5.64
C PHE A 65 4.46 -4.41 -7.05
N ALA A 66 4.79 -5.69 -7.18
CA ALA A 66 5.11 -6.35 -8.44
C ALA A 66 3.83 -6.97 -9.01
N THR A 67 3.19 -6.24 -9.92
CA THR A 67 1.87 -6.63 -10.45
C THR A 67 1.98 -7.79 -11.43
N GLY A 68 1.02 -8.70 -11.41
CA GLY A 68 0.97 -9.83 -12.34
C GLY A 68 1.34 -11.17 -11.71
N GLY A 69 1.29 -11.34 -10.39
CA GLY A 69 1.41 -12.64 -9.74
C GLY A 69 2.79 -13.29 -9.95
N VAL A 70 3.82 -12.72 -9.34
CA VAL A 70 5.21 -13.15 -9.49
C VAL A 70 5.39 -14.61 -9.09
N SER A 71 6.13 -15.37 -9.91
CA SER A 71 6.40 -16.78 -9.62
C SER A 71 7.33 -16.92 -8.42
N HIS A 72 6.83 -17.45 -7.30
CA HIS A 72 7.66 -17.75 -6.14
C HIS A 72 8.77 -18.77 -6.48
N ILE A 73 8.48 -19.71 -7.37
CA ILE A 73 9.41 -20.74 -7.84
C ILE A 73 10.57 -20.15 -8.66
N GLU A 74 10.33 -19.08 -9.41
CA GLU A 74 11.39 -18.41 -10.17
C GLU A 74 12.08 -17.30 -9.37
N THR A 75 11.73 -17.08 -8.10
CA THR A 75 12.21 -15.93 -7.31
C THR A 75 12.74 -16.35 -5.94
N PHE A 76 11.87 -16.38 -4.92
CA PHE A 76 12.24 -16.45 -3.50
C PHE A 76 11.95 -17.81 -2.86
N ASP A 77 11.40 -18.77 -3.61
CA ASP A 77 11.20 -20.16 -3.21
C ASP A 77 11.61 -21.11 -4.36
N PRO A 78 12.88 -21.05 -4.80
CA PRO A 78 13.33 -21.84 -5.94
C PRO A 78 13.20 -23.33 -5.67
N LYS A 79 12.61 -24.05 -6.63
CA LYS A 79 12.49 -25.52 -6.61
C LYS A 79 13.39 -26.14 -7.68
N PRO A 80 14.01 -27.30 -7.43
CA PRO A 80 14.88 -27.93 -8.42
C PRO A 80 14.09 -28.39 -9.65
N SER A 81 14.69 -28.21 -10.84
CA SER A 81 14.17 -28.71 -12.12
C SER A 81 14.56 -30.16 -12.43
N THR A 82 15.30 -30.80 -11.53
CA THR A 82 15.69 -32.22 -11.63
C THR A 82 14.52 -33.14 -11.24
N ASN A 83 14.73 -34.47 -11.30
CA ASN A 83 13.72 -35.48 -10.92
C ASN A 83 12.41 -35.39 -11.70
N GLY A 84 12.49 -35.15 -13.02
CA GLY A 84 11.32 -35.06 -13.90
C GLY A 84 10.54 -33.75 -13.79
N ARG A 85 11.15 -32.70 -13.21
CA ARG A 85 10.57 -31.36 -13.04
C ARG A 85 11.04 -30.38 -14.13
N ASP A 86 11.17 -30.87 -15.36
CA ASP A 86 11.56 -30.11 -16.55
C ASP A 86 10.36 -29.71 -17.43
N GLY A 87 9.15 -29.99 -16.95
CA GLY A 87 7.89 -29.74 -17.65
C GLY A 87 7.52 -30.80 -18.70
N SER A 88 8.32 -31.86 -18.87
CA SER A 88 8.07 -32.91 -19.88
C SER A 88 7.32 -34.14 -19.34
N GLY A 89 7.30 -34.32 -18.01
CA GLY A 89 6.62 -35.43 -17.34
C GLY A 89 5.09 -35.41 -17.50
N LYS A 90 4.43 -36.51 -17.11
CA LYS A 90 2.97 -36.68 -17.19
C LYS A 90 2.19 -35.54 -16.53
N ASP A 91 2.64 -35.11 -15.36
CA ASP A 91 2.01 -34.04 -14.57
C ASP A 91 2.55 -32.65 -14.95
N LYS A 92 3.45 -32.57 -15.95
CA LYS A 92 4.08 -31.34 -16.43
C LYS A 92 4.70 -30.47 -15.33
N LEU A 93 5.21 -31.08 -14.25
CA LEU A 93 5.90 -30.36 -13.18
C LEU A 93 7.13 -29.65 -13.72
N MET A 94 7.32 -28.40 -13.31
CA MET A 94 8.42 -27.55 -13.73
C MET A 94 9.01 -26.85 -12.50
N GLY A 95 10.28 -27.13 -12.19
CA GLY A 95 11.06 -26.38 -11.21
C GLY A 95 11.51 -25.03 -11.76
N SER A 96 12.36 -24.32 -11.01
CA SER A 96 12.97 -23.06 -11.46
C SER A 96 13.75 -23.29 -12.75
N ILE A 97 13.50 -22.44 -13.74
CA ILE A 97 14.29 -22.41 -14.98
C ILE A 97 15.54 -21.53 -14.84
N PHE A 98 15.55 -20.67 -13.82
CA PHE A 98 16.70 -19.87 -13.45
C PHE A 98 17.56 -20.61 -12.43
N PRO A 99 18.90 -20.57 -12.56
CA PRO A 99 19.79 -20.97 -11.49
C PRO A 99 19.51 -20.14 -10.23
N TYR A 100 19.82 -20.70 -9.06
CA TYR A 100 19.71 -20.02 -7.79
C TYR A 100 20.94 -20.30 -6.94
N SER A 101 21.23 -19.39 -6.03
CA SER A 101 22.30 -19.56 -5.05
C SER A 101 21.86 -18.98 -3.71
N ALA A 102 22.43 -19.53 -2.64
CA ALA A 102 22.27 -19.00 -1.30
C ALA A 102 22.99 -17.66 -1.13
N ASN A 103 22.39 -16.74 -0.37
CA ASN A 103 23.12 -15.63 0.23
C ASN A 103 24.27 -16.19 1.09
N LYS A 104 25.45 -15.58 0.99
CA LYS A 104 26.68 -16.10 1.61
C LYS A 104 26.71 -16.06 3.14
N ARG A 105 25.83 -15.30 3.77
CA ARG A 105 25.81 -15.03 5.21
C ARG A 105 24.61 -15.67 5.89
N CYS A 106 23.38 -15.42 5.42
CA CYS A 106 22.16 -16.00 6.00
C CYS A 106 21.69 -17.30 5.32
N GLY A 107 22.24 -17.67 4.16
CA GLY A 107 21.89 -18.91 3.47
C GLY A 107 20.58 -18.87 2.68
N THR A 108 19.83 -17.77 2.71
CA THR A 108 18.57 -17.62 1.94
C THR A 108 18.81 -17.82 0.45
N GLU A 109 18.13 -18.80 -0.15
CA GLU A 109 18.22 -19.09 -1.58
C GLU A 109 17.31 -18.18 -2.41
N VAL A 110 17.91 -17.57 -3.43
CA VAL A 110 17.24 -16.69 -4.38
C VAL A 110 17.78 -16.98 -5.78
N THR A 111 16.91 -16.93 -6.78
CA THR A 111 17.32 -17.10 -8.19
C THR A 111 18.24 -15.98 -8.66
N ASP A 112 18.99 -16.28 -9.73
CA ASP A 112 19.88 -15.33 -10.41
C ASP A 112 19.10 -14.24 -11.19
N LEU A 113 17.77 -14.19 -11.06
CA LEU A 113 16.98 -13.03 -11.43
C LEU A 113 17.27 -11.83 -10.52
N PHE A 114 17.61 -12.09 -9.26
CA PHE A 114 17.80 -11.06 -8.24
C PHE A 114 19.19 -11.11 -7.57
N PRO A 115 20.28 -11.00 -8.34
CA PRO A 115 21.63 -11.12 -7.80
C PRO A 115 21.97 -10.00 -6.82
N GLN A 116 21.48 -8.76 -7.02
CA GLN A 116 21.76 -7.64 -6.12
C GLN A 116 20.95 -7.75 -4.82
N LEU A 117 19.68 -8.14 -4.92
CA LEU A 117 18.82 -8.33 -3.76
C LEU A 117 19.27 -9.54 -2.92
N ARG A 118 19.80 -10.59 -3.55
CA ARG A 118 20.40 -11.73 -2.84
C ARG A 118 21.47 -11.26 -1.86
N GLU A 119 22.31 -10.29 -2.21
CA GLU A 119 23.34 -9.76 -1.30
C GLU A 119 22.75 -8.97 -0.12
N ALA A 120 21.50 -8.53 -0.20
CA ALA A 120 20.79 -7.81 0.87
C ALA A 120 19.94 -8.73 1.76
N MET A 121 19.92 -10.05 1.52
CA MET A 121 19.03 -10.98 2.25
C MET A 121 19.25 -11.04 3.76
N ASP A 122 20.42 -10.61 4.27
CA ASP A 122 20.66 -10.49 5.72
C ASP A 122 19.76 -9.46 6.40
N ASP A 123 19.23 -8.49 5.64
CA ASP A 123 18.31 -7.45 6.12
C ASP A 123 16.85 -7.78 5.80
N ILE A 124 16.58 -8.90 5.13
CA ILE A 124 15.28 -9.27 4.56
C ILE A 124 14.73 -10.53 5.26
N CYS A 125 13.45 -10.51 5.61
CA CYS A 125 12.67 -11.69 5.97
C CYS A 125 11.83 -12.11 4.76
N VAL A 126 12.08 -13.30 4.21
CA VAL A 126 11.24 -13.88 3.16
C VAL A 126 10.10 -14.67 3.80
N ILE A 127 8.86 -14.43 3.39
CA ILE A 127 7.71 -15.27 3.74
C ILE A 127 7.40 -16.13 2.52
N ARG A 128 7.59 -17.46 2.60
CA ARG A 128 7.28 -18.40 1.50
C ARG A 128 5.87 -18.99 1.57
N SER A 129 5.21 -18.80 2.71
CA SER A 129 3.93 -19.41 3.06
C SER A 129 2.76 -18.42 2.93
N MET A 130 2.85 -17.42 2.06
CA MET A 130 1.76 -16.47 1.86
C MET A 130 0.63 -17.13 1.07
N LYS A 131 -0.62 -16.93 1.52
CA LYS A 131 -1.82 -17.36 0.82
C LYS A 131 -2.68 -16.17 0.42
N SER A 132 -3.13 -16.16 -0.83
CA SER A 132 -4.03 -15.14 -1.37
C SER A 132 -5.48 -15.56 -1.20
N ALA A 133 -6.37 -14.57 -1.08
CA ALA A 133 -7.81 -14.81 -0.98
C ALA A 133 -8.45 -15.11 -2.35
N HIS A 134 -7.77 -14.76 -3.45
CA HIS A 134 -8.25 -14.94 -4.80
C HIS A 134 -7.10 -15.29 -5.75
N PHE A 135 -7.41 -15.84 -6.93
CA PHE A 135 -6.41 -16.20 -7.95
C PHE A 135 -6.58 -15.42 -9.25
N ASP A 136 -7.55 -14.50 -9.33
CA ASP A 136 -7.67 -13.55 -10.44
C ASP A 136 -7.01 -12.22 -10.09
N HIS A 137 -6.32 -11.63 -11.08
CA HIS A 137 -5.44 -10.48 -10.86
C HIS A 137 -6.15 -9.29 -10.20
N THR A 138 -7.34 -8.93 -10.66
CA THR A 138 -8.06 -7.75 -10.17
C THR A 138 -8.42 -7.91 -8.70
N GLU A 139 -9.10 -9.01 -8.37
CA GLU A 139 -9.59 -9.31 -7.03
C GLU A 139 -8.43 -9.58 -6.06
N ALA A 140 -7.38 -10.27 -6.51
CA ALA A 140 -6.22 -10.55 -5.68
C ALA A 140 -5.38 -9.30 -5.43
N ALA A 141 -5.20 -8.42 -6.43
CA ALA A 141 -4.51 -7.14 -6.26
C ALA A 141 -5.29 -6.24 -5.29
N VAL A 142 -6.61 -6.09 -5.46
CA VAL A 142 -7.44 -5.34 -4.53
C VAL A 142 -7.41 -5.98 -3.13
N GLY A 143 -7.46 -7.31 -3.03
CA GLY A 143 -7.36 -8.03 -1.77
C GLY A 143 -6.04 -7.78 -1.04
N MET A 144 -4.91 -7.78 -1.75
CA MET A 144 -3.58 -7.48 -1.18
C MET A 144 -3.52 -6.07 -0.58
N HIS A 145 -4.20 -5.09 -1.18
CA HIS A 145 -4.14 -3.69 -0.72
C HIS A 145 -5.22 -3.34 0.30
N THR A 146 -6.37 -3.99 0.27
CA THR A 146 -7.57 -3.60 1.04
C THR A 146 -8.08 -4.68 2.00
N GLY A 147 -7.52 -5.89 1.94
CA GLY A 147 -8.01 -7.07 2.67
C GLY A 147 -9.32 -7.63 2.13
N SER A 148 -9.95 -6.99 1.14
CA SER A 148 -11.25 -7.39 0.60
C SER A 148 -11.18 -7.58 -0.91
N PRO A 149 -11.21 -8.82 -1.43
CA PRO A 149 -11.11 -9.07 -2.87
C PRO A 149 -12.38 -8.67 -3.63
N THR A 150 -13.52 -8.53 -2.96
CA THR A 150 -14.84 -8.37 -3.59
C THR A 150 -15.51 -7.04 -3.28
N PHE A 151 -15.49 -6.61 -2.01
CA PHE A 151 -16.11 -5.35 -1.61
C PHE A 151 -15.09 -4.22 -1.64
N ALA A 152 -15.50 -3.09 -2.20
CA ALA A 152 -14.71 -1.86 -2.12
C ALA A 152 -14.46 -1.52 -0.65
N ARG A 153 -13.18 -1.30 -0.33
CA ARG A 153 -12.71 -0.96 1.00
C ARG A 153 -11.51 -0.02 0.88
N PRO A 154 -11.24 0.78 1.91
CA PRO A 154 -10.06 1.61 1.93
C PRO A 154 -8.80 0.76 1.85
N SER A 155 -7.80 1.28 1.16
CA SER A 155 -6.47 0.66 1.05
C SER A 155 -5.64 0.81 2.32
N MET A 156 -4.60 -0.01 2.45
CA MET A 156 -3.66 0.03 3.58
C MET A 156 -3.00 1.40 3.75
N GLY A 157 -2.63 2.08 2.66
CA GLY A 157 -2.11 3.45 2.74
C GLY A 157 -3.13 4.44 3.32
N SER A 158 -4.41 4.28 2.97
CA SER A 158 -5.51 5.07 3.57
C SER A 158 -5.73 4.73 5.05
N TRP A 159 -5.54 3.47 5.47
CA TRP A 159 -5.59 3.08 6.88
C TRP A 159 -4.49 3.76 7.70
N VAL A 160 -3.27 3.80 7.17
CA VAL A 160 -2.13 4.47 7.83
C VAL A 160 -2.36 5.98 7.90
N SER A 161 -2.84 6.58 6.80
CA SER A 161 -3.21 8.00 6.76
C SER A 161 -4.31 8.33 7.78
N TYR A 162 -5.33 7.49 7.92
CA TYR A 162 -6.41 7.66 8.90
C TYR A 162 -5.94 7.47 10.35
N GLY A 163 -5.20 6.37 10.60
CA GLY A 163 -4.77 5.98 11.92
C GLY A 163 -3.72 6.90 12.52
N LEU A 164 -2.83 7.46 11.68
CA LEU A 164 -1.69 8.23 12.16
C LEU A 164 -1.64 9.67 11.64
N GLY A 165 -2.24 10.02 10.50
CA GLY A 165 -2.08 11.34 9.85
C GLY A 165 -0.76 11.46 9.06
N THR A 166 -0.21 12.67 8.92
CA THR A 166 1.10 12.94 8.28
C THR A 166 2.06 13.69 9.19
N PHE A 167 3.36 13.39 9.12
CA PHE A 167 4.40 14.20 9.77
C PHE A 167 4.71 15.49 8.98
N ASN A 168 4.37 15.52 7.69
CA ASN A 168 4.61 16.64 6.80
C ASN A 168 3.28 17.17 6.28
N GLN A 169 2.89 18.38 6.69
CA GLN A 169 1.64 19.00 6.26
C GLN A 169 1.69 19.54 4.82
N ASN A 170 2.87 19.55 4.20
CA ASN A 170 3.08 20.01 2.83
C ASN A 170 3.06 18.88 1.79
N LEU A 171 3.06 17.62 2.25
CA LEU A 171 2.97 16.44 1.40
C LEU A 171 1.83 15.51 1.85
N PRO A 172 1.21 14.77 0.93
CA PRO A 172 0.22 13.76 1.29
C PRO A 172 0.82 12.69 2.21
N SER A 173 0.02 12.16 3.12
CA SER A 173 0.43 11.03 3.96
C SER A 173 0.64 9.74 3.15
N PHE A 174 -0.02 9.63 2.00
CA PHE A 174 -0.06 8.45 1.16
C PHE A 174 0.20 8.83 -0.30
N ILE A 175 1.34 8.40 -0.83
CA ILE A 175 1.77 8.64 -2.21
C ILE A 175 1.93 7.29 -2.91
N VAL A 176 1.50 7.23 -4.17
CA VAL A 176 1.61 6.05 -5.03
C VAL A 176 2.37 6.43 -6.28
N ILE A 177 3.56 5.89 -6.51
CA ILE A 177 4.32 6.11 -7.73
C ILE A 177 3.98 4.98 -8.70
N ALA A 178 3.25 5.30 -9.76
CA ALA A 178 2.68 4.31 -10.67
C ALA A 178 2.70 4.83 -12.12
N PRO A 179 3.62 4.36 -12.97
CA PRO A 179 3.69 4.74 -14.39
C PRO A 179 2.38 4.40 -15.12
N HIS A 180 1.83 3.24 -14.80
CA HIS A 180 0.57 2.75 -15.35
C HIS A 180 -0.36 2.32 -14.20
N LEU A 181 -1.63 2.11 -14.52
CA LEU A 181 -2.56 1.55 -13.55
C LEU A 181 -2.30 0.04 -13.40
N PRO A 182 -2.27 -0.51 -12.17
CA PRO A 182 -2.21 -1.95 -11.94
C PRO A 182 -3.59 -2.57 -12.19
N TYR A 183 -3.68 -3.89 -12.06
CA TYR A 183 -4.98 -4.55 -11.89
C TYR A 183 -5.75 -3.95 -10.70
N GLY A 184 -7.06 -3.81 -10.82
CA GLY A 184 -7.89 -3.06 -9.86
C GLY A 184 -7.84 -1.53 -10.02
N GLY A 185 -6.96 -0.99 -10.87
CA GLY A 185 -6.91 0.44 -11.18
C GLY A 185 -6.68 1.30 -9.94
N THR A 186 -7.46 2.37 -9.78
CA THR A 186 -7.34 3.28 -8.63
C THR A 186 -7.84 2.68 -7.31
N GLN A 187 -8.53 1.53 -7.36
CA GLN A 187 -9.11 0.91 -6.17
C GLN A 187 -8.04 0.40 -5.18
N VAL A 188 -6.89 -0.03 -5.69
CA VAL A 188 -5.77 -0.52 -4.86
C VAL A 188 -5.21 0.54 -3.90
N TYR A 189 -5.43 1.82 -4.18
CA TYR A 189 -5.02 2.93 -3.32
C TYR A 189 -6.18 3.89 -3.00
N ALA A 190 -7.42 3.38 -3.07
CA ALA A 190 -8.60 4.19 -2.76
C ALA A 190 -8.79 4.41 -1.26
N SER A 191 -9.32 5.59 -0.93
CA SER A 191 -9.86 5.89 0.41
C SER A 191 -11.24 5.29 0.65
N ASP A 192 -11.97 4.99 -0.44
CA ASP A 192 -13.30 4.39 -0.42
C ASP A 192 -14.26 5.18 0.51
N PHE A 193 -14.79 4.56 1.58
CA PHE A 193 -15.66 5.24 2.53
C PHE A 193 -14.93 6.16 3.53
N LEU A 194 -13.59 6.17 3.57
CA LEU A 194 -12.85 7.14 4.36
C LEU A 194 -12.87 8.53 3.67
N PRO A 195 -12.70 9.62 4.43
CA PRO A 195 -12.61 10.95 3.86
C PRO A 195 -11.55 11.08 2.75
N ALA A 196 -11.84 11.88 1.72
CA ALA A 196 -11.05 11.98 0.49
C ALA A 196 -9.59 12.42 0.69
N TYR A 197 -9.24 13.06 1.81
CA TYR A 197 -7.84 13.40 2.14
C TYR A 197 -6.99 12.19 2.55
N HIS A 198 -7.58 11.01 2.70
CA HIS A 198 -6.86 9.74 2.86
C HIS A 198 -6.63 8.99 1.54
N GLN A 199 -7.06 9.57 0.41
CA GLN A 199 -6.86 9.00 -0.92
C GLN A 199 -5.37 8.94 -1.29
N GLY A 200 -4.92 7.82 -1.87
CA GLY A 200 -3.58 7.73 -2.43
C GLY A 200 -3.39 8.73 -3.56
N THR A 201 -2.35 9.56 -3.45
CA THR A 201 -2.00 10.54 -4.49
C THR A 201 -1.06 9.90 -5.49
N ARG A 202 -1.56 9.65 -6.71
CA ARG A 202 -0.76 9.04 -7.78
C ARG A 202 0.25 10.03 -8.34
N VAL A 203 1.49 9.57 -8.45
CA VAL A 203 2.62 10.21 -9.10
C VAL A 203 2.97 9.39 -10.34
N ILE A 204 3.06 10.03 -11.49
CA ILE A 204 3.39 9.40 -12.77
C ILE A 204 4.81 9.82 -13.17
N PRO A 205 5.82 8.92 -13.21
CA PRO A 205 7.17 9.32 -13.60
C PRO A 205 7.22 10.07 -14.94
N GLY A 206 8.02 11.13 -15.02
CA GLY A 206 8.13 12.01 -16.19
C GLY A 206 8.28 13.49 -15.84
N GLU A 207 8.05 14.37 -16.81
CA GLU A 207 8.23 15.84 -16.66
C GLU A 207 7.20 16.49 -15.73
N HIS A 208 6.01 15.90 -15.63
CA HIS A 208 4.91 16.39 -14.81
C HIS A 208 4.43 15.28 -13.87
N PRO A 209 5.19 14.98 -12.78
CA PRO A 209 4.89 13.85 -11.92
C PRO A 209 3.51 13.90 -11.27
N ILE A 210 2.99 15.11 -11.08
CA ILE A 210 1.64 15.37 -10.62
C ILE A 210 1.03 16.40 -11.58
N GLU A 211 -0.12 16.05 -12.15
CA GLU A 211 -0.85 16.95 -13.04
C GLU A 211 -1.30 18.21 -12.30
N ASN A 212 -1.31 19.34 -13.01
CA ASN A 212 -1.79 20.63 -12.50
C ASN A 212 -1.05 21.16 -11.24
N LEU A 213 0.17 20.66 -10.98
CA LEU A 213 0.99 21.13 -9.85
C LEU A 213 1.63 22.49 -10.11
N GLN A 214 1.74 22.92 -11.37
CA GLN A 214 2.28 24.24 -11.69
C GLN A 214 1.23 25.34 -11.43
N PRO A 215 1.60 26.43 -10.75
CA PRO A 215 0.68 27.54 -10.54
C PRO A 215 0.32 28.22 -11.87
N ARG A 216 -0.96 28.61 -12.02
CA ARG A 216 -1.45 29.30 -13.24
C ARG A 216 -0.83 30.69 -13.42
N THR A 217 -0.60 31.38 -12.31
CA THR A 217 0.10 32.66 -12.29
C THR A 217 1.49 32.49 -11.67
N ARG A 218 2.49 33.14 -12.26
CA ARG A 218 3.85 33.18 -11.70
C ARG A 218 4.02 34.26 -10.64
N VAL A 219 3.03 35.15 -10.50
CA VAL A 219 3.03 36.24 -9.51
C VAL A 219 2.41 35.70 -8.23
N ARG A 220 3.25 35.46 -7.23
CA ARG A 220 2.88 34.85 -5.96
C ARG A 220 1.75 35.61 -5.26
N GLU A 221 1.80 36.94 -5.27
CA GLU A 221 0.82 37.80 -4.62
C GLU A 221 -0.58 37.63 -5.24
N ILE A 222 -0.65 37.49 -6.58
CA ILE A 222 -1.92 37.23 -7.27
C ILE A 222 -2.45 35.84 -6.91
N GLN A 223 -1.57 34.84 -6.84
CA GLN A 223 -1.95 33.49 -6.46
C GLN A 223 -2.49 33.44 -5.02
N GLU A 224 -1.83 34.11 -4.09
CA GLU A 224 -2.25 34.20 -2.69
C GLU A 224 -3.62 34.89 -2.56
N LEU A 225 -3.90 35.92 -3.38
CA LEU A 225 -5.22 36.57 -3.43
C LEU A 225 -6.31 35.65 -4.00
N GLU A 226 -6.05 34.94 -5.11
CA GLU A 226 -6.99 33.99 -5.71
C GLU A 226 -7.35 32.86 -4.73
N LEU A 227 -6.33 32.29 -4.08
CA LEU A 227 -6.51 31.23 -3.08
C LEU A 227 -7.18 31.75 -1.81
N GLY A 228 -6.85 32.97 -1.37
CA GLY A 228 -7.52 33.60 -0.23
C GLY A 228 -9.01 33.84 -0.48
N LEU A 229 -9.38 34.24 -1.71
CA LEU A 229 -10.79 34.37 -2.10
C LEU A 229 -11.49 33.00 -2.16
N ALA A 230 -10.85 31.99 -2.73
CA ALA A 230 -11.38 30.63 -2.76
C ALA A 230 -11.57 30.05 -1.34
N ASP A 231 -10.59 30.26 -0.44
CA ASP A 231 -10.69 29.89 0.98
C ASP A 231 -11.84 30.63 1.67
N ALA A 232 -12.00 31.93 1.44
CA ALA A 232 -13.12 32.69 2.00
C ALA A 232 -14.49 32.11 1.59
N PHE A 233 -14.66 31.76 0.30
CA PHE A 233 -15.88 31.10 -0.17
C PHE A 233 -16.05 29.70 0.41
N ASN A 234 -14.99 28.91 0.45
CA ASN A 234 -14.99 27.57 1.01
C ASN A 234 -15.38 27.58 2.50
N ARG A 235 -14.80 28.49 3.30
CA ARG A 235 -15.14 28.69 4.71
C ARG A 235 -16.56 29.16 4.90
N GLY A 236 -17.04 30.10 4.07
CA GLY A 236 -18.44 30.53 4.09
C GLY A 236 -19.41 29.38 3.81
N HIS A 237 -19.09 28.54 2.81
CA HIS A 237 -19.89 27.37 2.47
C HIS A 237 -19.89 26.34 3.62
N LEU A 238 -18.72 26.07 4.21
CA LEU A 238 -18.53 25.15 5.32
C LEU A 238 -19.25 25.62 6.60
N GLN A 239 -19.28 26.92 6.89
CA GLN A 239 -20.01 27.45 8.05
C GLN A 239 -21.51 27.13 8.00
N THR A 240 -22.09 27.07 6.81
CA THR A 240 -23.50 26.70 6.59
C THR A 240 -23.75 25.19 6.50
N ARG A 241 -22.67 24.39 6.45
CA ARG A 241 -22.67 22.93 6.27
C ARG A 241 -21.58 22.29 7.14
N ARG A 242 -21.58 22.60 8.44
CA ARG A 242 -20.52 22.14 9.36
C ARG A 242 -20.41 20.61 9.44
N ASP A 243 -21.48 19.94 9.00
CA ASP A 243 -21.67 18.50 9.03
C ASP A 243 -21.26 17.84 7.69
N ASP A 244 -20.83 18.62 6.69
CA ASP A 244 -20.41 18.08 5.39
C ASP A 244 -18.92 17.70 5.42
N LEU A 245 -18.65 16.48 5.88
CA LEU A 245 -17.29 15.91 5.90
C LEU A 245 -16.69 15.78 4.49
N GLN A 246 -17.50 15.64 3.43
CA GLN A 246 -16.99 15.57 2.06
C GLN A 246 -16.50 16.94 1.58
N LEU A 247 -17.23 18.00 1.90
CA LEU A 247 -16.80 19.37 1.63
C LEU A 247 -15.52 19.70 2.38
N ALA A 248 -15.48 19.45 3.70
CA ALA A 248 -14.28 19.65 4.50
C ALA A 248 -13.09 18.87 3.93
N ALA A 249 -13.34 17.64 3.45
CA ALA A 249 -12.30 16.82 2.86
C ALA A 249 -11.77 17.39 1.54
N ARG A 250 -12.66 17.87 0.66
CA ARG A 250 -12.28 18.51 -0.60
C ARG A 250 -11.45 19.76 -0.37
N ILE A 251 -11.86 20.62 0.57
CA ILE A 251 -11.11 21.83 0.95
C ILE A 251 -9.69 21.44 1.35
N LYS A 252 -9.54 20.45 2.25
CA LYS A 252 -8.22 20.00 2.71
C LYS A 252 -7.36 19.41 1.60
N SER A 253 -7.94 18.67 0.66
CA SER A 253 -7.21 18.14 -0.50
C SER A 253 -6.66 19.27 -1.38
N PHE A 254 -7.43 20.35 -1.61
CA PHE A 254 -6.95 21.51 -2.38
C PHE A 254 -5.86 22.30 -1.64
N GLU A 255 -5.97 22.48 -0.33
CA GLU A 255 -4.91 23.09 0.48
C GLU A 255 -3.61 22.29 0.39
N THR A 256 -3.71 20.96 0.48
CA THR A 256 -2.55 20.06 0.36
C THR A 256 -1.93 20.18 -1.03
N ALA A 257 -2.75 20.17 -2.09
CA ALA A 257 -2.28 20.36 -3.46
C ALA A 257 -1.55 21.70 -3.65
N PHE A 258 -2.01 22.77 -3.00
CA PHE A 258 -1.31 24.06 -3.01
C PHE A 258 0.07 23.97 -2.33
N GLN A 259 0.17 23.35 -1.15
CA GLN A 259 1.46 23.19 -0.48
C GLN A 259 2.44 22.33 -1.29
N MET A 260 1.92 21.32 -1.98
CA MET A 260 2.71 20.46 -2.86
C MET A 260 3.32 21.22 -4.05
N GLN A 261 2.79 22.39 -4.45
CA GLN A 261 3.41 23.18 -5.51
C GLN A 261 4.82 23.66 -5.15
N THR A 262 5.09 23.81 -3.86
CA THR A 262 6.43 24.17 -3.36
C THR A 262 7.24 22.92 -3.00
N ALA A 263 6.66 21.99 -2.23
CA ALA A 263 7.40 20.83 -1.71
C ALA A 263 7.58 19.68 -2.71
N GLY A 264 6.67 19.55 -3.68
CA GLY A 264 6.66 18.47 -4.67
C GLY A 264 7.86 18.50 -5.61
N PRO A 265 8.17 19.63 -6.29
CA PRO A 265 9.31 19.72 -7.20
C PRO A 265 10.62 19.29 -6.55
N GLU A 266 10.89 19.73 -5.32
CA GLU A 266 12.09 19.36 -4.58
C GLU A 266 12.12 17.86 -4.21
N ALA A 267 10.97 17.27 -3.89
CA ALA A 267 10.87 15.85 -3.55
C ALA A 267 11.11 14.94 -4.78
N PHE A 268 10.65 15.35 -5.96
CA PHE A 268 10.71 14.56 -7.19
C PHE A 268 11.97 14.82 -8.05
N ASP A 269 12.67 15.93 -7.81
CA ASP A 269 13.92 16.25 -8.50
C ASP A 269 15.12 15.51 -7.89
N VAL A 270 15.66 14.57 -8.67
CA VAL A 270 16.84 13.77 -8.33
C VAL A 270 18.14 14.33 -8.90
N ALA A 271 18.11 15.46 -9.63
CA ALA A 271 19.31 16.07 -10.20
C ALA A 271 20.29 16.57 -9.12
N SER A 272 19.80 16.79 -7.91
CA SER A 272 20.61 17.15 -6.74
C SER A 272 21.46 16.00 -6.18
N GLU A 273 21.19 14.74 -6.56
CA GLU A 273 21.94 13.58 -6.10
C GLU A 273 23.31 13.49 -6.79
N ASP A 274 24.29 12.91 -6.10
CA ASP A 274 25.61 12.66 -6.67
C ASP A 274 25.59 11.50 -7.67
N ASP A 275 26.59 11.45 -8.56
CA ASP A 275 26.64 10.44 -9.62
C ASP A 275 26.78 9.00 -9.08
N ALA A 276 27.37 8.84 -7.89
CA ALA A 276 27.49 7.54 -7.24
C ALA A 276 26.12 7.00 -6.81
N THR A 277 25.31 7.85 -6.18
CA THR A 277 23.93 7.54 -5.78
C THR A 277 23.08 7.25 -7.01
N LEU A 278 23.14 8.10 -8.05
CA LEU A 278 22.40 7.84 -9.29
C LEU A 278 22.79 6.48 -9.91
N ALA A 279 24.09 6.17 -9.97
CA ALA A 279 24.56 4.90 -10.50
C ALA A 279 24.10 3.69 -9.66
N GLU A 280 24.03 3.80 -8.33
CA GLU A 280 23.51 2.74 -7.47
C GLU A 280 22.06 2.38 -7.81
N TYR A 281 21.22 3.39 -8.05
CA TYR A 281 19.82 3.20 -8.46
C TYR A 281 19.63 2.92 -9.96
N ALA A 282 20.72 2.66 -10.71
CA ALA A 282 20.70 2.45 -12.16
C ALA A 282 20.12 3.64 -12.96
N LEU A 283 20.35 4.86 -12.49
CA LEU A 283 19.90 6.09 -13.12
C LEU A 283 21.03 6.88 -13.76
N LYS A 284 20.69 7.58 -14.84
CA LYS A 284 21.52 8.67 -15.38
C LYS A 284 21.04 10.01 -14.87
N ARG A 285 21.94 10.99 -14.82
CA ARG A 285 21.59 12.36 -14.44
C ARG A 285 20.54 12.93 -15.40
N GLY A 286 19.43 13.43 -14.85
CA GLY A 286 18.27 13.92 -15.60
C GLY A 286 17.24 12.85 -15.96
N GLU A 287 17.49 11.57 -15.65
CA GLU A 287 16.52 10.51 -15.83
C GLU A 287 15.42 10.59 -14.76
N ASN A 288 14.16 10.62 -15.21
CA ASN A 288 12.97 10.84 -14.39
C ASN A 288 11.91 9.74 -14.57
N VAL A 289 12.33 8.59 -15.10
CA VAL A 289 11.49 7.43 -15.38
C VAL A 289 12.17 6.14 -14.89
N GLY A 290 11.43 5.03 -14.88
CA GLY A 290 11.94 3.72 -14.47
C GLY A 290 11.95 3.49 -12.96
N PHE A 291 12.14 2.23 -12.56
CA PHE A 291 12.03 1.82 -11.15
C PHE A 291 13.15 2.39 -10.27
N GLY A 292 14.34 2.64 -10.85
CA GLY A 292 15.42 3.39 -10.23
C GLY A 292 14.96 4.73 -9.66
N TRP A 293 14.25 5.51 -10.49
CA TRP A 293 13.72 6.81 -10.11
C TRP A 293 12.64 6.67 -9.04
N GLN A 294 11.74 5.68 -9.18
CA GLN A 294 10.71 5.42 -8.18
C GLN A 294 11.32 5.15 -6.80
N CYS A 295 12.32 4.26 -6.71
CA CYS A 295 13.00 3.94 -5.46
C CYS A 295 13.73 5.15 -4.85
N LEU A 296 14.43 5.92 -5.67
CA LEU A 296 15.16 7.10 -5.23
C LEU A 296 14.22 8.20 -4.71
N VAL A 297 13.11 8.44 -5.40
CA VAL A 297 12.05 9.34 -4.96
C VAL A 297 11.38 8.82 -3.69
N ALA A 298 11.14 7.51 -3.55
CA ALA A 298 10.60 6.95 -2.33
C ALA A 298 11.47 7.25 -1.12
N ARG A 299 12.80 7.10 -1.25
CA ARG A 299 13.74 7.50 -0.19
C ARG A 299 13.63 8.98 0.13
N ARG A 300 13.56 9.86 -0.89
CA ARG A 300 13.39 11.32 -0.71
C ARG A 300 12.08 11.69 -0.03
N LEU A 301 10.99 11.00 -0.34
CA LEU A 301 9.67 11.19 0.30
C LEU A 301 9.68 10.68 1.74
N ALA A 302 10.38 9.57 2.01
CA ALA A 302 10.57 9.03 3.35
C ALA A 302 11.35 10.01 4.25
N GLU A 303 12.41 10.64 3.73
CA GLU A 303 13.16 11.71 4.43
C GLU A 303 12.27 12.91 4.75
N ARG A 304 11.32 13.20 3.87
CA ARG A 304 10.35 14.29 4.01
C ARG A 304 9.10 13.90 4.80
N GLY A 305 9.11 12.77 5.50
CA GLY A 305 8.07 12.41 6.46
C GLY A 305 6.76 11.88 5.87
N VAL A 306 6.75 11.45 4.60
CA VAL A 306 5.61 10.70 4.03
C VAL A 306 5.51 9.34 4.72
N ARG A 307 4.30 8.97 5.16
CA ARG A 307 4.08 7.77 5.98
C ARG A 307 3.89 6.50 5.18
N PHE A 308 3.22 6.56 4.04
CA PHE A 308 3.01 5.41 3.19
C PHE A 308 3.36 5.77 1.75
N ILE A 309 4.33 5.05 1.19
CA ILE A 309 4.82 5.27 -0.16
C ILE A 309 4.70 3.94 -0.89
N GLU A 310 3.87 3.90 -1.92
CA GLU A 310 3.65 2.70 -2.72
C GLU A 310 4.33 2.86 -4.08
N LEU A 311 5.12 1.88 -4.50
CA LEU A 311 5.77 1.82 -5.79
C LEU A 311 5.17 0.67 -6.60
N ILE A 312 4.55 1.01 -7.73
CA ILE A 312 4.03 0.04 -8.68
C ILE A 312 5.04 -0.04 -9.83
N ASP A 313 5.60 -1.22 -10.01
CA ASP A 313 6.69 -1.44 -10.95
C ASP A 313 6.31 -1.14 -12.39
N THR A 314 5.20 -1.72 -12.85
CA THR A 314 4.65 -1.53 -14.20
C THR A 314 3.17 -1.14 -14.15
N GLY A 315 2.28 -1.96 -14.70
CA GLY A 315 0.83 -1.82 -14.69
C GLY A 315 0.20 -3.14 -15.17
N SER A 316 -1.04 -3.13 -15.64
CA SER A 316 -1.68 -4.39 -16.06
C SER A 316 -0.99 -5.10 -17.23
N ARG A 317 -0.19 -4.42 -18.07
CA ARG A 317 0.70 -4.99 -19.11
C ARG A 317 1.77 -3.98 -19.58
N PRO A 318 2.98 -4.42 -19.98
CA PRO A 318 3.59 -5.71 -19.67
C PRO A 318 3.91 -5.82 -18.17
N ASN A 319 3.88 -7.03 -17.63
CA ASN A 319 4.02 -7.29 -16.19
C ASN A 319 4.42 -8.74 -15.91
N TRP A 320 4.35 -9.16 -14.65
CA TRP A 320 4.76 -10.51 -14.22
C TRP A 320 3.77 -11.63 -14.58
N ASP A 321 2.76 -11.35 -15.42
CA ASP A 321 1.73 -12.31 -15.86
C ASP A 321 2.19 -13.26 -16.99
N SER A 322 3.20 -14.07 -16.70
CA SER A 322 3.90 -14.88 -17.70
C SER A 322 3.29 -16.28 -17.92
N HIS A 323 2.04 -16.34 -18.42
CA HIS A 323 1.40 -17.61 -18.81
C HIS A 323 2.10 -18.33 -19.97
N GLY A 324 2.79 -17.58 -20.84
CA GLY A 324 3.42 -18.11 -22.04
C GLY A 324 4.85 -18.61 -21.81
N GLU A 325 5.66 -17.83 -21.10
CA GLU A 325 7.12 -18.03 -21.01
C GLU A 325 7.71 -17.34 -19.75
N MET A 326 8.22 -18.12 -18.78
CA MET A 326 8.83 -17.59 -17.56
C MET A 326 10.08 -16.71 -17.80
N LYS A 327 10.72 -16.78 -18.98
CA LYS A 327 11.81 -15.85 -19.34
C LYS A 327 11.38 -14.40 -19.47
N GLU A 328 10.09 -14.13 -19.55
CA GLU A 328 9.56 -12.76 -19.50
C GLU A 328 9.84 -12.08 -18.15
N HIS A 329 10.15 -12.84 -17.08
CA HIS A 329 10.59 -12.31 -15.79
C HIS A 329 12.00 -11.68 -15.85
N GLU A 330 12.88 -12.09 -16.77
CA GLU A 330 14.26 -11.58 -16.86
C GLU A 330 14.34 -10.04 -17.00
N PRO A 331 13.68 -9.41 -18.00
CA PRO A 331 13.72 -7.95 -18.14
C PRO A 331 13.04 -7.22 -16.98
N LEU A 332 12.00 -7.80 -16.38
CA LEU A 332 11.29 -7.22 -15.24
C LEU A 332 12.17 -7.23 -13.99
N ALA A 333 12.78 -8.38 -13.68
CA ALA A 333 13.70 -8.52 -12.56
C ALA A 333 14.91 -7.59 -12.71
N LYS A 334 15.49 -7.52 -13.90
CA LYS A 334 16.62 -6.60 -14.18
C LYS A 334 16.26 -5.13 -13.93
N ALA A 335 15.01 -4.74 -14.19
CA ALA A 335 14.57 -3.36 -13.97
C ALA A 335 14.42 -2.99 -12.49
N VAL A 336 14.18 -3.97 -11.60
CA VAL A 336 13.87 -3.73 -10.19
C VAL A 336 14.95 -4.20 -9.21
N ASP A 337 15.74 -5.22 -9.54
CA ASP A 337 16.72 -5.85 -8.64
C ASP A 337 17.73 -4.84 -8.08
N GLN A 338 18.45 -4.14 -8.96
CA GLN A 338 19.44 -3.16 -8.55
C GLN A 338 18.82 -1.96 -7.78
N PRO A 339 17.75 -1.30 -8.28
CA PRO A 339 17.09 -0.21 -7.54
C PRO A 339 16.59 -0.58 -6.15
N ILE A 340 15.98 -1.76 -5.97
CA ILE A 340 15.48 -2.21 -4.67
C ILE A 340 16.64 -2.48 -3.72
N ALA A 341 17.68 -3.16 -4.20
CA ALA A 341 18.88 -3.40 -3.39
C ALA A 341 19.56 -2.09 -2.98
N ALA A 342 19.61 -1.10 -3.88
CA ALA A 342 20.11 0.24 -3.60
C ALA A 342 19.26 0.96 -2.55
N LEU A 343 17.93 0.89 -2.64
CA LEU A 343 17.01 1.48 -1.66
C LEU A 343 17.25 0.96 -0.24
N ILE A 344 17.34 -0.37 -0.07
CA ILE A 344 17.60 -0.97 1.25
C ILE A 344 18.96 -0.52 1.80
N LYS A 345 20.01 -0.55 0.97
CA LYS A 345 21.36 -0.11 1.34
C LYS A 345 21.40 1.38 1.71
N ASP A 346 20.73 2.23 0.94
CA ASP A 346 20.70 3.67 1.13
C ASP A 346 19.94 4.05 2.41
N LEU A 347 18.78 3.44 2.65
CA LEU A 347 18.05 3.59 3.92
C LEU A 347 18.90 3.17 5.11
N LYS A 348 19.66 2.08 4.99
CA LYS A 348 20.57 1.62 6.06
C LYS A 348 21.72 2.60 6.30
N ARG A 349 22.39 3.08 5.24
CA ARG A 349 23.46 4.10 5.36
C ARG A 349 22.97 5.40 6.02
N ARG A 350 21.70 5.74 5.81
CA ARG A 350 21.04 6.93 6.38
C ARG A 350 20.45 6.69 7.77
N ASN A 351 20.63 5.50 8.36
CA ASN A 351 20.01 5.09 9.63
C ASN A 351 18.47 5.21 9.63
N MET A 352 17.85 5.01 8.46
CA MET A 352 16.41 5.10 8.27
C MET A 352 15.74 3.74 8.13
N LEU A 353 16.51 2.67 7.88
CA LEU A 353 15.95 1.32 7.69
C LEU A 353 15.23 0.82 8.96
N ASP A 354 15.77 1.09 10.15
CA ASP A 354 15.12 0.71 11.41
C ASP A 354 13.78 1.41 11.63
N GLU A 355 13.57 2.58 11.02
CA GLU A 355 12.32 3.36 11.12
C GLU A 355 11.43 3.22 9.88
N THR A 356 11.83 2.42 8.88
CA THR A 356 11.14 2.28 7.60
C THR A 356 10.91 0.81 7.31
N LEU A 357 9.64 0.40 7.27
CA LEU A 357 9.29 -0.93 6.82
C LEU A 357 9.25 -0.95 5.30
N VAL A 358 10.15 -1.71 4.67
CA VAL A 358 10.10 -1.98 3.23
C VAL A 358 9.39 -3.30 3.03
N VAL A 359 8.34 -3.31 2.22
CA VAL A 359 7.55 -4.51 1.90
C VAL A 359 7.59 -4.72 0.41
N TRP A 360 7.89 -5.92 -0.05
CA TRP A 360 7.71 -6.30 -1.45
C TRP A 360 6.65 -7.37 -1.53
N ALA A 361 5.68 -7.17 -2.41
CA ALA A 361 4.53 -8.05 -2.54
C ALA A 361 4.08 -8.18 -4.00
N THR A 362 3.29 -9.23 -4.22
CA THR A 362 2.53 -9.50 -5.44
C THR A 362 1.16 -10.05 -5.03
N GLU A 363 0.21 -10.13 -5.95
CA GLU A 363 -1.16 -10.55 -5.62
C GLU A 363 -1.32 -12.06 -5.35
N PHE A 364 -0.47 -12.90 -5.95
CA PHE A 364 -0.43 -14.35 -5.79
C PHE A 364 0.84 -14.94 -6.45
N GLY A 365 1.01 -16.27 -6.41
CA GLY A 365 2.13 -16.99 -7.03
C GLY A 365 1.78 -17.69 -8.35
N ARG A 366 2.61 -18.64 -8.76
CA ARG A 366 2.45 -19.37 -10.03
C ARG A 366 2.44 -20.88 -9.85
N THR A 367 1.69 -21.58 -10.70
CA THR A 367 1.53 -23.03 -10.56
C THR A 367 2.87 -23.77 -10.70
N PRO A 368 3.08 -24.91 -10.02
CA PRO A 368 4.26 -25.75 -10.21
C PRO A 368 4.28 -26.47 -11.57
N THR A 369 3.20 -26.37 -12.35
CA THR A 369 3.04 -27.02 -13.64
C THR A 369 3.33 -26.07 -14.79
N LYS A 370 3.91 -26.62 -15.86
CA LYS A 370 4.17 -25.93 -17.11
C LYS A 370 2.88 -25.64 -17.89
N GLU A 371 2.71 -24.38 -18.26
CA GLU A 371 1.70 -23.87 -19.18
C GLU A 371 2.36 -23.23 -20.41
N GLY A 372 1.63 -23.14 -21.53
CA GLY A 372 2.15 -22.51 -22.75
C GLY A 372 3.46 -23.15 -23.24
N LYS A 373 4.45 -22.32 -23.55
CA LYS A 373 5.77 -22.77 -24.02
C LYS A 373 6.66 -23.18 -22.85
N ASN A 374 6.80 -22.32 -21.85
CA ASN A 374 7.45 -22.56 -20.55
C ASN A 374 6.92 -21.56 -19.49
N GLY A 375 5.63 -21.26 -19.54
CA GLY A 375 4.95 -20.40 -18.58
C GLY A 375 4.29 -21.19 -17.44
N ARG A 376 3.51 -20.49 -16.63
CA ARG A 376 2.79 -21.03 -15.45
C ARG A 376 1.47 -20.29 -15.26
N GLY A 377 0.45 -21.01 -14.79
CA GLY A 377 -0.86 -20.47 -14.46
C GLY A 377 -0.91 -19.75 -13.11
N HIS A 378 -2.07 -19.18 -12.77
CA HIS A 378 -2.29 -18.49 -11.48
C HIS A 378 -2.29 -19.45 -10.29
N HIS A 379 -1.73 -19.02 -9.16
CA HIS A 379 -1.66 -19.86 -7.96
C HIS A 379 -1.79 -19.05 -6.67
N GLY A 380 -2.99 -19.01 -6.10
CA GLY A 380 -3.28 -18.29 -4.86
C GLY A 380 -2.93 -19.04 -3.57
N ASP A 381 -2.66 -20.35 -3.63
CA ASP A 381 -2.54 -21.18 -2.42
C ASP A 381 -1.19 -21.10 -1.70
N CYS A 382 -0.12 -20.71 -2.42
CA CYS A 382 1.17 -20.40 -1.82
C CYS A 382 1.97 -19.46 -2.72
N PHE A 383 2.63 -18.47 -2.14
CA PHE A 383 3.58 -17.61 -2.83
C PHE A 383 4.52 -16.91 -1.86
N SER A 384 5.49 -16.19 -2.42
CA SER A 384 6.51 -15.50 -1.64
C SER A 384 6.30 -14.00 -1.65
N ILE A 385 6.51 -13.39 -0.49
CA ILE A 385 6.70 -11.95 -0.31
C ILE A 385 7.90 -11.73 0.62
N TRP A 386 8.32 -10.48 0.83
CA TRP A 386 9.34 -10.22 1.85
C TRP A 386 9.19 -8.86 2.51
N LEU A 387 9.74 -8.74 3.71
CA LEU A 387 9.79 -7.50 4.49
C LEU A 387 11.23 -7.22 4.94
N ALA A 388 11.58 -5.94 5.08
CA ALA A 388 12.88 -5.50 5.57
C ALA A 388 12.76 -4.23 6.43
N GLY A 389 13.61 -4.11 7.46
CA GLY A 389 13.63 -2.96 8.36
C GLY A 389 12.40 -2.86 9.26
N GLY A 390 12.23 -1.71 9.91
CA GLY A 390 11.01 -1.40 10.68
C GLY A 390 10.68 -2.36 11.83
N GLY A 391 11.67 -3.06 12.40
CA GLY A 391 11.47 -4.07 13.46
C GLY A 391 11.32 -5.52 12.99
N ILE A 392 11.55 -5.81 11.71
CA ILE A 392 11.60 -7.16 11.15
C ILE A 392 12.97 -7.80 11.38
N LYS A 393 12.99 -9.10 11.72
CA LYS A 393 14.19 -9.94 11.77
C LYS A 393 14.67 -10.23 10.35
N GLY A 394 15.79 -9.67 9.93
CA GLY A 394 16.43 -9.98 8.65
C GLY A 394 17.17 -11.33 8.66
N GLY A 395 17.46 -11.85 7.46
CA GLY A 395 18.26 -13.07 7.29
C GLY A 395 17.51 -14.36 7.57
N ILE A 396 16.19 -14.33 7.58
CA ILE A 396 15.35 -15.50 7.86
C ILE A 396 14.36 -15.77 6.73
N VAL A 397 13.92 -17.02 6.67
CA VAL A 397 12.80 -17.48 5.85
C VAL A 397 11.71 -17.95 6.81
N HIS A 398 10.50 -17.42 6.65
CA HIS A 398 9.32 -17.80 7.41
C HIS A 398 8.36 -18.64 6.56
N GLY A 399 7.94 -19.76 7.13
CA GLY A 399 7.11 -20.75 6.49
C GLY A 399 7.78 -21.53 5.37
N GLU A 400 7.10 -22.59 4.95
CA GLU A 400 7.63 -23.56 4.00
C GLU A 400 6.53 -24.04 3.06
N THR A 401 6.88 -24.22 1.79
CA THR A 401 6.04 -24.87 0.78
C THR A 401 6.56 -26.28 0.49
N ASP A 402 5.70 -27.14 -0.03
CA ASP A 402 6.09 -28.49 -0.44
C ASP A 402 7.22 -28.49 -1.50
N GLU A 403 7.76 -29.67 -1.79
CA GLU A 403 8.94 -29.82 -2.65
C GLU A 403 8.77 -29.24 -4.07
N ILE A 404 7.54 -29.04 -4.53
CA ILE A 404 7.24 -28.51 -5.86
C ILE A 404 6.71 -27.07 -5.81
N GLY A 405 6.49 -26.50 -4.63
CA GLY A 405 5.95 -25.15 -4.45
C GLY A 405 4.46 -25.08 -4.77
N LYS A 406 3.69 -26.14 -4.48
CA LYS A 406 2.24 -26.20 -4.72
C LYS A 406 1.42 -25.83 -3.48
N SER A 407 1.86 -26.24 -2.30
CA SER A 407 1.07 -26.14 -1.07
C SER A 407 1.94 -25.69 0.08
N ILE A 408 1.36 -24.97 1.03
CA ILE A 408 2.03 -24.58 2.28
C ILE A 408 2.06 -25.79 3.21
N VAL A 409 3.22 -26.11 3.77
CA VAL A 409 3.41 -27.19 4.74
C VAL A 409 3.65 -26.68 6.16
N HIS A 410 4.25 -25.48 6.31
CA HIS A 410 4.50 -24.86 7.61
C HIS A 410 4.20 -23.36 7.62
N ASP A 411 3.72 -22.87 8.77
CA ASP A 411 3.53 -21.46 9.13
C ASP A 411 2.79 -20.63 8.07
N LYS A 412 1.58 -21.06 7.70
CA LYS A 412 0.70 -20.34 6.76
C LYS A 412 0.48 -18.90 7.22
N VAL A 413 0.70 -17.95 6.30
CA VAL A 413 0.38 -16.53 6.47
C VAL A 413 -0.71 -16.14 5.48
N GLU A 414 -1.75 -15.46 5.95
CA GLU A 414 -2.75 -14.85 5.09
C GLU A 414 -2.49 -13.35 4.90
N VAL A 415 -3.04 -12.77 3.84
CA VAL A 415 -2.94 -11.32 3.56
C VAL A 415 -3.35 -10.46 4.77
N HIS A 416 -4.37 -10.89 5.53
CA HIS A 416 -4.80 -10.19 6.74
C HIS A 416 -3.76 -10.24 7.87
N ASP A 417 -2.97 -11.31 7.98
CA ASP A 417 -1.88 -11.42 8.96
C ASP A 417 -0.74 -10.46 8.61
N LEU A 418 -0.44 -10.32 7.32
CA LEU A 418 0.49 -9.31 6.82
C LEU A 418 0.00 -7.90 7.19
N HIS A 419 -1.26 -7.56 6.92
CA HIS A 419 -1.84 -6.26 7.27
C HIS A 419 -1.77 -5.98 8.77
N ALA A 420 -2.17 -6.96 9.59
CA ALA A 420 -2.12 -6.85 11.04
C ALA A 420 -0.68 -6.60 11.54
N THR A 421 0.30 -7.28 10.93
CA THR A 421 1.72 -7.15 11.27
C THR A 421 2.29 -5.79 10.86
N ILE A 422 1.99 -5.30 9.66
CA ILE A 422 2.40 -3.97 9.19
C ILE A 422 1.84 -2.87 10.11
N LEU A 423 0.55 -2.93 10.41
CA LEU A 423 -0.10 -1.96 11.31
C LEU A 423 0.47 -2.05 12.72
N HIS A 424 0.78 -3.25 13.21
CA HIS A 424 1.44 -3.43 14.50
C HIS A 424 2.82 -2.75 14.54
N LEU A 425 3.65 -2.92 13.52
CA LEU A 425 4.96 -2.26 13.46
C LEU A 425 4.86 -0.74 13.44
N LEU A 426 3.77 -0.19 12.90
CA LEU A 426 3.46 1.24 12.94
C LEU A 426 2.84 1.72 14.27
N GLY A 427 2.73 0.85 15.27
CA GLY A 427 2.13 1.17 16.57
C GLY A 427 0.60 1.20 16.55
N ILE A 428 -0.05 0.64 15.53
CA ILE A 428 -1.51 0.62 15.39
C ILE A 428 -2.04 -0.75 15.80
N ASN A 429 -2.83 -0.79 16.87
CA ASN A 429 -3.73 -1.92 17.11
C ASN A 429 -4.81 -1.98 16.02
N HIS A 430 -4.64 -2.90 15.05
CA HIS A 430 -5.55 -3.04 13.91
C HIS A 430 -6.99 -3.41 14.30
N THR A 431 -7.22 -4.00 15.48
CA THR A 431 -8.58 -4.34 15.93
C THR A 431 -9.35 -3.12 16.46
N LYS A 432 -8.64 -2.05 16.80
CA LYS A 432 -9.21 -0.75 17.24
C LYS A 432 -9.30 0.26 16.11
N LEU A 433 -8.77 -0.05 14.92
CA LEU A 433 -8.82 0.84 13.77
C LEU A 433 -10.18 0.69 13.08
N THR A 434 -11.18 1.40 13.61
CA THR A 434 -12.58 1.33 13.18
C THR A 434 -13.08 2.67 12.64
N TYR A 435 -14.00 2.63 11.67
CA TYR A 435 -14.66 3.81 11.13
C TYR A 435 -16.18 3.57 10.99
N ARG A 436 -17.01 4.50 11.48
CA ARG A 436 -18.47 4.40 11.36
C ARG A 436 -18.89 4.76 9.94
N HIS A 437 -19.51 3.81 9.24
CA HIS A 437 -20.03 4.02 7.90
C HIS A 437 -21.32 3.22 7.72
N ALA A 438 -22.32 3.77 7.01
CA ALA A 438 -23.59 3.10 6.71
C ALA A 438 -24.23 2.43 7.93
N GLY A 439 -24.25 3.14 9.07
CA GLY A 439 -24.85 2.65 10.32
C GLY A 439 -24.07 1.56 11.09
N ARG A 440 -22.85 1.17 10.70
CA ARG A 440 -22.02 0.19 11.46
C ARG A 440 -20.56 0.62 11.61
N ASP A 441 -19.90 0.14 12.66
CA ASP A 441 -18.45 0.30 12.81
C ASP A 441 -17.72 -0.72 11.93
N PHE A 442 -17.02 -0.22 10.92
CA PHE A 442 -16.14 -1.01 10.06
C PHE A 442 -14.75 -1.04 10.67
N ARG A 443 -14.32 -2.21 11.15
CA ARG A 443 -12.89 -2.46 11.38
C ARG A 443 -12.20 -2.56 10.02
N LEU A 444 -11.17 -1.73 9.81
CA LEU A 444 -10.56 -1.57 8.48
C LEU A 444 -9.89 -2.85 7.96
N THR A 445 -9.34 -3.67 8.87
CA THR A 445 -8.80 -5.02 8.60
C THR A 445 -9.83 -6.16 8.72
N ASP A 446 -11.11 -5.83 8.59
CA ASP A 446 -12.26 -6.74 8.73
C ASP A 446 -12.34 -7.52 10.04
N VAL A 447 -12.49 -8.85 10.04
CA VAL A 447 -12.54 -9.70 11.25
C VAL A 447 -11.36 -10.67 11.37
N HIS A 448 -10.38 -10.59 10.46
CA HIS A 448 -9.24 -11.51 10.32
C HIS A 448 -7.89 -10.92 10.78
N GLY A 449 -6.80 -11.67 10.63
CA GLY A 449 -5.45 -11.15 10.84
C GLY A 449 -4.94 -11.36 12.26
N SER A 450 -3.79 -12.01 12.34
CA SER A 450 -2.97 -12.21 13.52
C SER A 450 -1.56 -11.66 13.24
N ILE A 451 -0.93 -11.11 14.26
CA ILE A 451 0.44 -10.61 14.15
C ILE A 451 1.39 -11.81 13.99
N ILE A 452 2.24 -11.78 12.96
CA ILE A 452 3.29 -12.79 12.71
C ILE A 452 4.45 -12.51 13.66
N LYS A 453 4.39 -13.05 14.88
CA LYS A 453 5.36 -12.71 15.94
C LYS A 453 6.77 -13.24 15.66
N ASP A 454 6.88 -14.35 14.93
CA ASP A 454 8.15 -15.04 14.74
C ASP A 454 9.16 -14.20 13.95
N ILE A 455 8.67 -13.28 13.10
CA ILE A 455 9.48 -12.40 12.24
C ILE A 455 9.81 -11.04 12.88
N LEU A 456 9.39 -10.77 14.12
CA LEU A 456 9.62 -9.48 14.81
C LEU A 456 10.83 -9.52 15.73
N VAL A 457 11.61 -8.42 15.82
CA VAL A 457 12.78 -8.26 16.71
C VAL A 457 12.40 -8.00 18.16
#